data_AF-A0A6G2RR89-F1
#
_entry.id   AF-A0A6G2RR89-F1
#
_cell.length_a   1.000
_cell.length_b   1.000
_cell.length_c   1.000
_cell.angle_alpha   90.00
_cell.angle_beta   90.00
_cell.angle_gamma   90.00
#
_symmetry.space_group_name_H-M   'P 1'
#
loop_
_entity.id
_entity.type
_entity.pdbx_description
1 polymer ?
#
loop_
_entity_poly.entity_id
_entity_poly.type
_entity_poly.pdbx_seq_one_letter_code
_entity_poly.pdbx_strand_id
1 'polypeptide(L)' 'MGRVRAGVDIGKTHHHCVVIDAEGRHLLSRRVANDEPELLALIAAVLGLGHETTWAVDVTHGGAVLPLGLLANHGQPVF' A
#
# COMPACT_ATOMS: atom_id res chain seq x y z
N MET A 1 1.06 6.07 -18.33
CA MET A 1 1.24 6.46 -16.92
C MET A 1 2.56 5.90 -16.37
N GLY A 2 3.12 6.47 -15.30
CA GLY A 2 4.49 6.17 -14.82
C GLY A 2 4.56 5.08 -13.75
N ARG A 3 5.80 4.83 -13.26
CA ARG A 3 6.08 3.98 -12.09
C ARG A 3 5.73 4.75 -10.81
N VAL A 4 5.12 4.06 -9.85
CA VAL A 4 4.81 4.59 -8.52
C VAL A 4 5.41 3.71 -7.42
N ARG A 5 5.71 4.32 -6.28
CA ARG A 5 6.19 3.62 -5.09
C ARG A 5 5.21 3.87 -3.95
N ALA A 6 4.74 2.81 -3.32
CA ALA A 6 3.83 2.85 -2.19
C ALA A 6 4.55 2.36 -0.93
N GLY A 7 4.65 3.21 0.09
CA GLY A 7 5.11 2.85 1.42
C GLY A 7 3.92 2.65 2.34
N VAL A 8 3.92 1.56 3.13
CA VAL A 8 2.87 1.29 4.13
C VAL A 8 3.50 1.09 5.49
N ASP A 9 3.15 1.95 6.45
CA ASP A 9 3.46 1.78 7.87
C ASP A 9 2.33 0.97 8.53
N ILE A 10 2.67 -0.21 9.05
CA ILE A 10 1.72 -1.17 9.62
C ILE A 10 1.51 -0.91 11.11
N GLY A 11 0.33 -0.40 11.45
CA GLY A 11 -0.19 -0.43 12.81
C GLY A 11 -1.15 -1.61 13.07
N LYS A 12 -1.55 -1.77 14.34
CA LYS A 12 -2.47 -2.84 14.76
C LYS A 12 -3.90 -2.62 14.28
N THR A 13 -4.37 -1.38 14.34
CA THR A 13 -5.76 -1.00 14.02
C THR A 13 -5.87 -0.17 12.74
N HIS A 14 -4.78 0.51 12.37
CA HIS A 14 -4.72 1.36 11.19
C HIS A 14 -3.34 1.28 10.58
N HIS A 15 -3.27 1.53 9.29
CA HIS A 15 -2.03 1.66 8.54
C HIS A 15 -1.95 3.07 7.95
N HIS A 16 -0.74 3.54 7.69
CA HIS A 16 -0.51 4.75 6.92
C HIS A 16 0.13 4.38 5.60
N CYS A 17 -0.51 4.75 4.48
CA CYS A 17 0.03 4.54 3.16
C CYS A 17 0.37 5.88 2.51
N VAL A 18 1.57 5.95 1.94
CA VAL A 18 2.04 7.09 1.13
C VAL A 18 2.47 6.58 -0.24
N VAL A 19 2.05 7.27 -1.31
CA VAL A 19 2.46 6.98 -2.69
C VAL A 19 3.18 8.17 -3.28
N ILE A 20 4.30 7.89 -3.93
CA ILE A 20 5.08 8.87 -4.70
C ILE A 20 5.28 8.40 -6.15
N ASP A 21 5.46 9.36 -7.06
CA ASP A 21 5.90 9.06 -8.43
C ASP A 21 7.42 8.87 -8.53
N ALA A 22 7.91 8.70 -9.76
CA ALA A 22 9.32 8.50 -10.05
C ALA A 22 10.20 9.72 -9.67
N GLU A 23 9.63 10.92 -9.70
CA GLU A 23 10.29 12.18 -9.32
C GLU A 23 10.19 12.45 -7.80
N GLY A 24 9.55 11.56 -7.04
CA GLY A 24 9.36 11.71 -5.61
C GLY A 24 8.22 12.66 -5.24
N ARG A 25 7.37 13.06 -6.20
CA ARG A 25 6.20 13.88 -5.90
C ARG A 25 5.12 13.02 -5.26
N HIS A 26 4.50 13.59 -4.24
CA HIS A 26 3.45 12.96 -3.47
C HIS A 26 2.15 12.84 -4.29
N LEU A 27 1.60 11.62 -4.38
CA LEU A 27 0.36 11.31 -5.09
C LEU A 27 -0.80 10.97 -4.15
N LEU A 28 -0.52 10.30 -3.03
CA LEU A 28 -1.52 9.85 -2.06
C LEU A 28 -0.88 9.77 -0.67
N SER A 29 -1.61 10.22 0.35
CA SER A 29 -1.32 9.92 1.77
C SER A 29 -2.64 9.66 2.46
N ARG A 30 -2.76 8.48 3.07
CA ARG A 30 -4.01 8.03 3.67
C ARG A 30 -3.75 7.16 4.89
N ARG A 31 -4.49 7.45 5.96
CA ARG A 31 -4.70 6.51 7.05
C ARG A 31 -5.83 5.57 6.68
N VAL A 32 -5.61 4.27 6.79
CA VAL A 32 -6.58 3.22 6.42
C VAL A 32 -6.80 2.31 7.63
N ALA A 33 -8.03 1.85 7.86
CA ALA A 33 -8.29 0.87 8.91
C ALA A 33 -7.68 -0.49 8.55
N ASN A 34 -7.34 -1.30 9.56
CA ASN A 34 -6.95 -2.69 9.37
C ASN A 34 -8.21 -3.55 9.17
N ASP A 35 -8.88 -3.31 8.05
CA ASP A 35 -10.11 -3.96 7.62
C ASP A 35 -10.01 -4.24 6.12
N GLU A 36 -10.52 -5.39 5.69
CA GLU A 36 -10.31 -5.88 4.33
C GLU A 36 -10.89 -4.94 3.24
N PRO A 37 -12.16 -4.50 3.31
CA PRO A 37 -12.70 -3.50 2.38
C PRO A 37 -11.86 -2.24 2.23
N GLU A 38 -11.37 -1.70 3.35
CA GLU A 38 -10.58 -0.47 3.39
C GLU A 38 -9.19 -0.67 2.74
N LEU A 39 -8.58 -1.82 2.98
CA LEU A 39 -7.32 -2.24 2.37
C LEU A 39 -7.47 -2.51 0.87
N LEU A 40 -8.56 -3.15 0.44
CA LEU A 40 -8.87 -3.36 -0.98
C LEU A 40 -9.09 -2.03 -1.71
N ALA A 41 -9.81 -1.09 -1.08
CA ALA A 41 -9.99 0.25 -1.60
C ALA A 41 -8.65 1.02 -1.68
N LEU A 42 -7.71 0.76 -0.76
CA LEU A 42 -6.36 1.31 -0.84
C LEU A 42 -5.64 0.78 -2.08
N ILE A 43 -5.59 -0.54 -2.23
CA ILE A 43 -4.88 -1.21 -3.34
C ILE A 43 -5.44 -0.72 -4.68
N ALA A 44 -6.76 -0.69 -4.84
CA ALA A 44 -7.39 -0.18 -6.05
C ALA A 44 -7.02 1.28 -6.34
N ALA A 45 -7.00 2.14 -5.32
CA ALA A 45 -6.59 3.52 -5.48
C ALA A 45 -5.12 3.64 -5.92
N VAL A 46 -4.20 2.88 -5.30
CA VAL A 46 -2.78 2.90 -5.67
C VAL A 46 -2.57 2.37 -7.10
N LEU A 47 -3.24 1.28 -7.47
CA LEU A 47 -3.16 0.72 -8.83
C LEU A 47 -3.75 1.64 -9.89
N GLY A 48 -4.67 2.54 -9.52
CA GLY A 48 -5.17 3.58 -10.40
C GLY A 48 -4.17 4.70 -10.71
N LEU A 49 -3.09 4.84 -9.93
CA LEU A 49 -2.12 5.93 -10.07
C LEU A 49 -0.99 5.65 -11.07
N GLY A 50 -0.72 4.38 -11.41
CA GLY A 50 0.41 4.00 -12.25
C GLY A 50 0.28 2.61 -12.86
N HIS A 51 1.12 2.29 -13.85
CA HIS A 51 1.12 0.95 -14.46
C HIS A 51 2.04 -0.04 -13.74
N GLU A 52 3.01 0.47 -13.00
CA GLU A 52 3.97 -0.34 -12.24
C GLU A 52 4.04 0.22 -10.82
N THR A 53 3.71 -0.62 -9.84
CA THR A 53 3.70 -0.25 -8.43
C THR A 53 4.73 -1.10 -7.69
N THR A 54 5.62 -0.43 -6.95
CA THR A 54 6.54 -1.08 -6.00
C THR A 54 6.04 -0.81 -4.58
N TRP A 55 5.80 -1.86 -3.79
CA TRP A 55 5.36 -1.75 -2.41
C TRP A 55 6.52 -1.97 -1.44
N ALA A 56 6.63 -1.09 -0.44
CA ALA A 56 7.48 -1.29 0.73
C ALA A 56 6.57 -1.29 1.96
N VAL A 57 6.69 -2.30 2.82
CA VAL A 57 5.84 -2.43 4.01
C VAL A 57 6.72 -2.45 5.25
N ASP A 58 6.57 -1.45 6.11
CA ASP A 58 7.23 -1.39 7.41
C ASP A 58 6.44 -2.26 8.40
N VAL A 59 6.97 -3.44 8.69
CA VAL A 59 6.34 -4.44 9.56
C VAL A 59 7.03 -4.47 10.90
N THR A 60 6.32 -4.05 11.95
CA THR A 60 6.83 -4.16 13.32
C THR A 60 6.53 -5.52 13.94
N HIS A 61 5.28 -6.04 13.98
CA HIS A 61 4.89 -7.45 14.32
C HIS A 61 3.36 -7.69 14.10
N GLY A 62 2.95 -8.89 13.67
CA GLY A 62 1.57 -9.47 13.75
C GLY A 62 0.43 -8.80 12.95
N GLY A 63 0.38 -7.47 12.88
CA GLY A 63 -0.66 -6.69 12.21
C GLY A 63 -0.57 -6.67 10.68
N ALA A 64 0.44 -7.31 10.10
CA ALA A 64 0.71 -7.28 8.67
C ALA A 64 0.08 -8.44 7.88
N VAL A 65 -0.45 -9.47 8.53
CA VAL A 65 -0.89 -10.71 7.85
C VAL A 65 -1.98 -10.43 6.81
N LEU A 66 -3.01 -9.66 7.18
CA LEU A 66 -4.09 -9.29 6.26
C LEU A 66 -3.58 -8.42 5.09
N PRO A 67 -2.93 -7.27 5.29
CA PRO A 67 -2.47 -6.45 4.16
C PRO A 67 -1.45 -7.17 3.27
N LEU A 68 -0.53 -7.97 3.82
CA LEU A 68 0.41 -8.77 3.01
C LEU A 68 -0.30 -9.85 2.21
N GLY A 69 -1.29 -10.53 2.80
CA GLY A 69 -2.11 -11.53 2.11
C GLY A 69 -2.90 -10.94 0.95
N LEU A 70 -3.50 -9.76 1.15
CA LEU A 70 -4.21 -9.05 0.08
C LEU A 70 -3.26 -8.61 -1.04
N LEU A 71 -2.11 -8.02 -0.72
CA LEU A 71 -1.11 -7.65 -1.73
C LEU A 71 -0.66 -8.87 -2.54
N ALA A 72 -0.36 -10.00 -1.88
CA ALA A 72 0.00 -11.24 -2.56
C ALA A 72 -1.13 -11.76 -3.47
N ASN A 73 -2.37 -11.76 -3.00
CA ASN A 73 -3.54 -12.18 -3.78
C ASN A 73 -3.78 -11.29 -5.02
N HIS A 74 -3.38 -10.02 -4.97
CA HIS A 74 -3.45 -9.08 -6.08
C HIS A 74 -2.16 -9.03 -6.93
N GLY A 75 -1.26 -10.00 -6.76
CA GLY A 75 -0.01 -10.09 -7.52
C GLY A 75 0.92 -8.89 -7.28
N GLN A 76 0.82 -8.26 -6.12
CA GLN A 76 1.63 -7.11 -5.75
C GLN A 76 2.85 -7.56 -4.95
N PRO A 77 4.06 -7.55 -5.54
CA PRO A 77 5.27 -7.92 -4.82
C PRO A 77 5.59 -6.86 -3.76
N VAL A 78 5.96 -7.34 -2.57
CA VAL A 78 6.35 -6.51 -1.42
C VAL A 78 7.85 -6.68 -1.20
N PHE A 79 8.53 -5.56 -0.95
CA PHE A 79 9.96 -5.48 -0.64
C PHE A 79 10.19 -5.16 0.83
#